data_AF-A0AAN2FFV8-F1
#
_entry.id   AF-A0AAN2FFV8-F1
#
_cell.length_a   1.000
_cell.length_b   1.000
_cell.length_c   1.000
_cell.angle_alpha   90.00
_cell.angle_beta   90.00
_cell.angle_gamma   90.00
#
_symmetry.space_group_name_H-M   'P 1'
#
loop_
_entity.id
_entity.type
_entity.pdbx_description
1 polymer ?
#
loop_
_entity_poly.entity_id
_entity_poly.type
_entity_poly.pdbx_seq_one_letter_code
_entity_poly.pdbx_strand_id
1 'polypeptide(L)'
;MAEEAKRALTWDMALREGFEPREYDWKNIPEGTWQARLDFKIWSSKSTAGHLVCYMTCLDNSQRYRLSAFRLGDGTTRYTPKDGGIDFSEKGLEGHIFLVTTVTTSKGGSTWVAAEYDD
;
A
#
# COMPACT_ATOMS: atom_id res chain seq x y z
N MET A 1 10.17 -4.04 -26.10
CA MET A 1 10.75 -3.07 -25.15
C MET A 1 10.32 -3.52 -23.78
N ALA A 2 11.24 -3.83 -22.87
CA ALA A 2 10.87 -4.17 -21.51
C ALA A 2 10.41 -2.86 -20.85
N GLU A 3 9.12 -2.71 -20.62
CA GLU A 3 8.66 -1.72 -19.64
C GLU A 3 9.36 -2.10 -18.33
N GLU A 4 10.35 -1.30 -17.94
CA GLU A 4 10.97 -1.43 -16.64
C GLU A 4 9.89 -1.25 -15.60
N ALA A 5 9.34 -2.36 -15.10
CA ALA A 5 8.34 -2.34 -14.03
C ALA A 5 8.88 -1.43 -12.93
N LYS A 6 8.23 -0.31 -12.68
CA LYS A 6 8.73 0.66 -11.70
C LYS A 6 8.39 0.14 -10.31
N ARG A 7 9.29 0.36 -9.36
CA ARG A 7 9.04 0.05 -7.94
C ARG A 7 7.94 0.92 -7.33
N ALA A 8 7.60 2.04 -7.97
CA ALA A 8 6.41 2.83 -7.67
C ALA A 8 6.20 3.87 -8.78
N LEU A 9 4.98 4.36 -8.89
CA LEU A 9 4.63 5.51 -9.70
C LEU A 9 4.96 6.82 -8.99
N THR A 10 5.06 7.89 -9.76
CA THR A 10 4.95 9.25 -9.24
C THR A 10 3.47 9.65 -9.21
N TRP A 11 3.13 10.71 -8.46
CA TRP A 11 1.76 11.23 -8.43
C TRP A 11 1.23 11.59 -9.83
N ASP A 12 2.05 12.27 -10.65
CA ASP A 12 1.69 12.63 -12.03
C ASP A 12 1.53 11.39 -12.93
N MET A 13 2.35 10.35 -12.76
CA MET A 13 2.17 9.09 -13.50
C MET A 13 0.85 8.41 -13.14
N ALA A 14 0.51 8.32 -11.84
CA ALA A 14 -0.76 7.74 -11.41
C ALA A 14 -1.97 8.47 -12.04
N LEU A 15 -1.93 9.80 -12.09
CA LEU A 15 -2.97 10.59 -12.75
C LEU A 15 -3.05 10.31 -14.27
N ARG A 16 -1.90 10.16 -14.94
CA ARG A 16 -1.84 9.84 -16.38
C ARG A 16 -2.39 8.44 -16.70
N GLU A 17 -2.23 7.50 -15.77
CA GLU A 17 -2.80 6.15 -15.88
C GLU A 17 -4.29 6.10 -15.52
N GLY A 18 -4.90 7.24 -15.19
CA GLY A 18 -6.33 7.34 -14.85
C GLY A 18 -6.66 7.00 -13.40
N PHE A 19 -5.65 6.86 -12.54
CA PHE A 19 -5.88 6.73 -11.11
C PHE A 19 -6.05 8.11 -10.47
N GLU A 20 -6.94 8.21 -9.49
CA GLU A 20 -7.10 9.40 -8.66
C GLU A 20 -6.67 9.10 -7.20
N PRO A 21 -5.39 9.34 -6.83
CA PRO A 21 -4.87 9.03 -5.48
C PRO A 21 -5.62 9.73 -4.33
N ARG A 22 -6.44 10.73 -4.65
CA ARG A 22 -7.28 11.48 -3.69
C ARG A 22 -8.56 10.73 -3.31
N GLU A 23 -9.04 9.83 -4.16
CA GLU A 23 -10.24 9.02 -3.91
C GLU A 23 -9.97 7.89 -2.91
N TYR A 24 -8.69 7.55 -2.67
CA TYR A 24 -8.31 6.51 -1.72
C TYR A 24 -8.32 7.04 -0.30
N ASP A 25 -9.21 6.48 0.51
CA ASP A 25 -9.43 6.87 1.89
C ASP A 25 -8.29 6.37 2.80
N TRP A 26 -7.95 7.16 3.80
CA TRP A 26 -6.88 6.87 4.77
C TRP A 26 -7.35 6.92 6.22
N LYS A 27 -8.62 7.26 6.45
CA LYS A 27 -9.21 7.46 7.77
C LYS A 27 -10.13 6.31 8.16
N ASN A 28 -10.96 5.85 7.23
CA ASN A 28 -12.03 4.88 7.41
C ASN A 28 -11.59 3.50 6.91
N ILE A 29 -10.35 3.12 7.21
CA ILE A 29 -9.82 1.81 6.85
C ILE A 29 -10.46 0.77 7.79
N PRO A 30 -11.03 -0.33 7.27
CA PRO A 30 -11.64 -1.36 8.10
C PRO A 30 -10.63 -1.96 9.08
N GLU A 31 -11.10 -2.37 10.26
CA GLU A 31 -10.29 -3.13 11.21
C GLU A 31 -10.44 -4.63 10.94
N GLY A 32 -9.36 -5.38 11.18
CA GLY A 32 -9.30 -6.82 10.97
C GLY A 32 -8.58 -7.19 9.67
N THR A 33 -8.85 -8.39 9.19
CA THR A 33 -8.27 -8.93 7.94
C THR A 33 -9.30 -8.84 6.83
N TRP A 34 -8.92 -8.28 5.69
CA TRP A 34 -9.80 -8.06 4.54
C TRP A 34 -9.04 -8.20 3.23
N GLN A 35 -9.74 -8.60 2.16
CA GLN A 35 -9.13 -8.79 0.85
C GLN A 35 -9.03 -7.46 0.10
N ALA A 36 -7.85 -7.19 -0.44
CA ALA A 36 -7.57 -5.98 -1.18
C ALA A 36 -6.68 -6.24 -2.38
N ARG A 37 -7.05 -5.70 -3.54
CA ARG A 37 -6.17 -5.66 -4.70
C ARG A 37 -5.24 -4.46 -4.60
N LEU A 38 -3.94 -4.64 -4.85
CA LEU A 38 -3.02 -3.52 -5.00
C LEU A 38 -3.21 -2.91 -6.40
N ASP A 39 -3.71 -1.67 -6.48
CA ASP A 39 -3.88 -1.00 -7.76
C ASP A 39 -2.56 -0.38 -8.24
N PHE A 40 -1.93 0.41 -7.36
CA PHE A 40 -0.63 1.03 -7.64
C PHE A 40 0.04 1.47 -6.33
N LYS A 41 1.27 1.97 -6.44
CA LYS A 41 2.06 2.47 -5.30
C LYS A 41 2.79 3.76 -5.64
N ILE A 42 2.95 4.65 -4.66
CA ILE A 42 3.63 5.95 -4.84
C ILE A 42 4.65 6.16 -3.71
N TRP A 43 5.85 6.62 -4.07
CA TRP A 43 6.82 7.13 -3.10
C TRP A 43 6.37 8.46 -2.51
N SER A 44 6.15 8.50 -1.20
CA SER A 44 5.83 9.73 -0.49
C SER A 44 7.09 10.57 -0.26
N SER A 45 7.09 11.80 -0.79
CA SER A 45 8.17 12.77 -0.61
C SER A 45 8.10 13.55 0.71
N LYS A 46 7.07 13.31 1.55
CA LYS A 46 6.79 14.12 2.74
C LYS A 46 7.56 13.71 4.01
N SER A 47 8.26 12.59 4.02
CA SER A 47 9.00 12.12 5.19
C SER A 47 10.49 12.05 4.89
N THR A 48 11.34 12.50 5.83
CA THR A 48 12.81 12.46 5.72
C THR A 48 13.36 11.04 5.47
N ALA A 49 12.62 10.01 5.86
CA ALA A 49 12.95 8.60 5.62
C ALA A 49 12.31 8.00 4.34
N GLY A 50 11.37 8.72 3.69
CA GLY A 50 10.50 8.19 2.64
C GLY A 50 9.57 7.09 3.17
N HIS A 51 8.30 7.07 2.76
CA HIS A 51 7.43 5.90 2.94
C HIS A 51 6.73 5.59 1.64
N LEU A 52 6.37 4.33 1.45
CA LEU A 52 5.67 3.87 0.27
C LEU A 52 4.18 3.85 0.56
N VAL A 53 3.40 4.57 -0.24
CA VAL A 53 1.93 4.55 -0.12
C VAL A 53 1.40 3.52 -1.11
N CYS A 54 0.76 2.48 -0.60
CA CYS A 54 0.09 1.45 -1.36
C CYS A 54 -1.39 1.82 -1.49
N TYR A 55 -1.86 1.91 -2.73
CA TYR A 55 -3.23 2.23 -3.07
C TYR A 55 -3.93 0.93 -3.43
N MET A 56 -4.93 0.56 -2.62
CA MET A 56 -5.56 -0.74 -2.68
C MET A 56 -7.08 -0.61 -2.75
N THR A 57 -7.72 -1.47 -3.52
CA THR A 57 -9.18 -1.57 -3.60
C THR A 57 -9.62 -2.79 -2.81
N CYS A 58 -10.42 -2.57 -1.77
CA CYS A 58 -11.04 -3.64 -1.00
C CYS A 58 -12.10 -4.35 -1.84
N LEU A 59 -12.03 -5.68 -1.89
CA LEU A 59 -12.91 -6.50 -2.73
C LEU A 59 -14.29 -6.70 -2.10
N ASP A 60 -14.40 -6.76 -0.76
CA ASP A 60 -15.69 -6.86 -0.06
C ASP A 60 -16.61 -5.67 -0.32
N ASN A 61 -16.09 -4.46 -0.14
CA ASN A 61 -16.89 -3.23 -0.17
C ASN A 61 -16.68 -2.39 -1.43
N SER A 62 -15.82 -2.84 -2.36
CA SER A 62 -15.38 -2.07 -3.54
C SER A 62 -14.82 -0.69 -3.21
N GLN A 63 -14.40 -0.47 -1.97
CA GLN A 63 -13.93 0.82 -1.46
C GLN A 63 -12.42 0.92 -1.61
N ARG A 64 -11.93 2.13 -1.90
CA ARG A 64 -10.52 2.40 -2.16
C ARG A 64 -9.83 2.92 -0.91
N TYR A 65 -8.76 2.28 -0.50
CA TYR A 65 -8.00 2.61 0.70
C TYR A 65 -6.52 2.77 0.38
N ARG A 66 -5.85 3.66 1.10
CA ARG A 66 -4.39 3.79 1.01
C ARG A 66 -3.73 3.45 2.33
N LEU A 67 -2.71 2.60 2.25
CA LEU A 67 -1.92 2.14 3.39
C LEU A 67 -0.47 2.53 3.20
N SER A 68 0.22 2.83 4.30
CA SER A 68 1.62 3.22 4.27
C SER A 68 2.49 2.03 4.67
N ALA A 69 3.34 1.59 3.76
CA ALA A 69 4.43 0.66 4.03
C ALA A 69 5.67 1.46 4.43
N PHE A 70 6.30 1.04 5.52
CA PHE A 70 7.45 1.73 6.10
C PHE A 70 8.70 0.86 5.99
N ARG A 71 9.85 1.53 5.94
CA ARG A 71 11.14 0.86 5.97
C ARG A 71 11.35 0.22 7.34
N LEU A 72 11.79 -1.04 7.35
CA LEU A 72 12.23 -1.69 8.60
C LEU A 72 13.53 -1.02 9.10
N GLY A 73 13.60 -0.71 10.39
CA GLY A 73 14.75 -0.04 11.01
C GLY A 73 16.06 -0.84 11.03
N ASP A 74 16.08 -2.01 10.40
CA ASP A 74 17.18 -2.98 10.38
C ASP A 74 18.23 -2.69 9.27
N GLY A 75 18.21 -1.48 8.70
CA GLY A 75 19.10 -1.11 7.59
C GLY A 75 18.70 -1.67 6.22
N THR A 76 17.72 -2.57 6.14
CA THR A 76 17.18 -3.11 4.88
C THR A 76 16.46 -2.04 4.05
N THR A 77 16.35 -2.21 2.72
CA THR A 77 15.58 -1.31 1.83
C THR A 77 14.16 -1.82 1.55
N ARG A 78 13.63 -2.68 2.42
CA ARG A 78 12.29 -3.26 2.29
C ARG A 78 11.24 -2.36 2.89
N TYR A 79 10.11 -2.20 2.20
CA TYR A 79 8.95 -1.43 2.67
C TYR A 79 7.81 -2.39 2.91
N THR A 80 7.49 -2.58 4.18
CA THR A 80 6.61 -3.66 4.63
C THR A 80 5.52 -3.12 5.56
N PRO A 81 4.41 -3.85 5.75
CA PRO A 81 3.60 -3.71 6.95
C PRO A 81 4.41 -4.09 8.20
N LYS A 82 3.87 -3.86 9.41
CA LYS A 82 4.61 -4.05 10.68
C LYS A 82 5.26 -5.43 10.85
N ASP A 83 4.62 -6.47 10.35
CA ASP A 83 5.08 -7.86 10.44
C ASP A 83 6.34 -8.14 9.62
N GLY A 84 6.62 -7.34 8.59
CA GLY A 84 7.82 -7.52 7.76
C GLY A 84 7.72 -8.60 6.68
N GLY A 85 6.55 -9.25 6.52
CA GLY A 85 6.33 -10.35 5.58
C GLY A 85 6.57 -10.00 4.10
N ILE A 86 5.74 -9.13 3.52
CA ILE A 86 5.81 -8.78 2.09
C ILE A 86 6.49 -7.42 1.88
N ASP A 87 7.50 -7.37 1.01
CA ASP A 87 8.14 -6.13 0.57
C ASP A 87 7.35 -5.48 -0.57
N PHE A 88 6.50 -4.51 -0.22
CA PHE A 88 5.68 -3.78 -1.20
C PHE A 88 6.49 -2.90 -2.15
N SER A 89 7.80 -2.72 -1.91
CA SER A 89 8.69 -2.02 -2.85
C SER A 89 9.13 -2.87 -4.04
N GLU A 90 8.85 -4.18 -4.04
CA GLU A 90 9.14 -5.07 -5.16
C GLU A 90 8.32 -4.70 -6.40
N LYS A 91 8.83 -5.05 -7.59
CA LYS A 91 8.16 -4.75 -8.86
C LYS A 91 7.11 -5.82 -9.16
N GLY A 92 6.00 -5.45 -9.80
CA GLY A 92 5.01 -6.42 -10.30
C GLY A 92 4.06 -6.97 -9.24
N LEU A 93 3.84 -6.22 -8.15
CA LEU A 93 2.83 -6.55 -7.15
C LEU A 93 1.46 -5.97 -7.51
N GLU A 94 1.46 -4.96 -8.38
CA GLU A 94 0.27 -4.30 -8.89
C GLU A 94 -0.63 -5.31 -9.61
N GLY A 95 -1.91 -5.32 -9.27
CA GLY A 95 -2.89 -6.29 -9.74
C GLY A 95 -3.07 -7.51 -8.84
N HIS A 96 -2.10 -7.83 -7.96
CA HIS A 96 -2.24 -8.95 -7.02
C HIS A 96 -3.23 -8.62 -5.90
N ILE A 97 -3.87 -9.67 -5.38
CA ILE A 97 -4.78 -9.62 -4.25
C ILE A 97 -3.99 -10.03 -3.00
N PHE A 98 -4.25 -9.32 -1.92
CA PHE A 98 -3.62 -9.55 -0.63
C PHE A 98 -4.68 -9.61 0.46
N LEU A 99 -4.44 -10.47 1.44
CA LEU A 99 -5.11 -10.42 2.74
C LEU A 99 -4.41 -9.35 3.58
N VAL A 100 -5.08 -8.21 3.75
CA VAL A 100 -4.57 -7.05 4.46
C VAL A 100 -5.09 -7.06 5.89
N THR A 101 -4.20 -7.01 6.87
CA THR A 101 -4.56 -6.94 8.29
C THR A 101 -4.26 -5.57 8.86
N THR A 102 -5.29 -4.88 9.35
CA THR A 102 -5.22 -3.54 9.95
C THR A 102 -5.83 -3.52 11.34
N VAL A 103 -5.29 -2.67 12.22
CA VAL A 103 -5.81 -2.47 13.58
C VAL A 103 -6.12 -1.00 13.81
N THR A 104 -7.21 -0.70 14.51
CA THR A 104 -7.51 0.66 14.96
C THR A 104 -6.66 0.97 16.18
N THR A 105 -6.02 2.13 16.15
CA THR A 105 -5.27 2.66 17.28
C THR A 105 -6.22 3.35 18.25
N SER A 106 -5.83 3.45 19.53
CA SER A 106 -6.62 4.16 20.56
C SER A 106 -6.88 5.64 20.25
N LYS A 107 -6.23 6.21 19.21
CA LYS A 107 -6.42 7.58 18.73
C LYS A 107 -7.34 7.68 17.49
N GLY A 108 -7.96 6.57 17.08
CA GLY A 108 -8.88 6.50 15.94
C GLY A 108 -8.22 6.48 14.56
N GLY A 109 -6.90 6.27 14.49
CA GLY A 109 -6.21 6.01 13.21
C GLY A 109 -5.98 4.52 12.98
N SER A 110 -5.78 4.08 11.75
CA SER A 110 -5.53 2.67 11.42
C SER A 110 -4.04 2.38 11.20
N THR A 111 -3.57 1.22 11.67
CA THR A 111 -2.20 0.74 11.46
C THR A 111 -2.23 -0.52 10.59
N TRP A 112 -1.38 -0.56 9.57
CA TRP A 112 -1.18 -1.75 8.74
C TRP A 112 -0.23 -2.72 9.43
N VAL A 113 -0.76 -3.87 9.85
CA VAL A 113 -0.04 -4.84 10.68
C VAL A 113 0.62 -5.91 9.84
N ALA A 114 -0.13 -6.55 8.95
CA ALA A 114 0.36 -7.64 8.13
C ALA A 114 -0.27 -7.63 6.73
N ALA A 115 0.37 -8.33 5.80
CA ALA A 115 -0.18 -8.62 4.49
C ALA A 115 0.31 -9.99 4.03
N GLU A 116 -0.59 -10.75 3.41
CA GLU A 116 -0.32 -12.08 2.85
C GLU A 116 -0.88 -12.14 1.42
N TYR A 117 -0.30 -12.97 0.55
CA TYR A 117 -0.86 -13.21 -0.78
C TYR A 117 -2.18 -13.98 -0.65
N ASP A 118 -3.17 -13.58 -1.43
CA ASP A 118 -4.43 -14.29 -1.59
C ASP A 118 -4.40 -14.92 -3.00
N ASP A 119 -4.20 -16.24 -3.07
CA ASP A 119 -4.11 -17.04 -4.30
C ASP A 119 -5.50 -17.54 -4.76
#